data_AF-A0A7C4YLH8-F1
#
_entry.id   AF-A0A7C4YLH8-F1
#
_cell.length_a   1.000
_cell.length_b   1.000
_cell.length_c   1.000
_cell.angle_alpha   90.00
_cell.angle_beta   90.00
_cell.angle_gamma   90.00
#
_symmetry.space_group_name_H-M   'P 1'
#
loop_
_entity.id
_entity.type
_entity.pdbx_description
1 polymer ?
#
loop_
_entity_poly.entity_id
_entity_poly.type
_entity_poly.pdbx_seq_one_letter_code
_entity_poly.pdbx_strand_id
1 'polypeptide(L)'
;MSDKAARIYAVDADRIDLLYFRHLTPPCQILNSETLYHMDGQFRNKISSSPGFENDLSLGYHRNMGQYLVLFCLSYIFGSVSFGIIFSRIKGVDPRKAGSGNIGATNVMRTAGIFYGVLTLIFDTLKGFLPVYFAKYMGFPELTVILSGFASFIGHILPITLKFKGGRGVATAFGVFLGLNPYATLTGVLIFTIVVMIWKYVSLGSLLASLSFPFLLYIFGDSRNKIALAAIVV
;
A
#
# COMPACT_ATOMS: atom_id res chain seq x y z
N MET A 1 17.45 -34.12 8.50
CA MET A 1 17.28 -32.65 8.55
C MET A 1 16.97 -32.05 7.16
N SER A 2 16.21 -32.74 6.31
CA SER A 2 16.07 -32.35 4.88
C SER A 2 14.70 -31.79 4.48
N ASP A 3 13.67 -31.95 5.32
CA ASP A 3 12.28 -31.78 4.87
C ASP A 3 11.67 -30.41 5.23
N LYS A 4 12.25 -29.72 6.23
CA LYS A 4 11.81 -28.37 6.64
C LYS A 4 12.39 -27.25 5.78
N ALA A 5 13.59 -27.44 5.21
CA ALA A 5 14.21 -26.45 4.33
C ALA A 5 13.46 -26.36 2.99
N ALA A 6 13.06 -27.49 2.41
CA ALA A 6 12.31 -27.54 1.16
C ALA A 6 10.95 -26.82 1.23
N ARG A 7 10.27 -26.86 2.39
CA ARG A 7 9.01 -26.14 2.61
C ARG A 7 9.16 -24.62 2.72
N ILE A 8 10.32 -24.12 3.13
CA ILE A 8 10.56 -22.67 3.23
C ILE A 8 10.79 -22.08 1.84
N TYR A 9 11.49 -22.79 0.96
CA TYR A 9 11.70 -22.35 -0.43
C TYR A 9 10.45 -22.47 -1.31
N ALA A 10 9.57 -23.42 -1.02
CA ALA A 10 8.32 -23.59 -1.79
C ALA A 10 7.30 -22.45 -1.57
N VAL A 11 7.35 -21.74 -0.44
CA VAL A 11 6.40 -20.63 -0.14
C VAL A 11 6.81 -19.33 -0.85
N ASP A 12 8.08 -19.17 -1.23
CA ASP A 12 8.58 -17.98 -1.93
C ASP A 12 8.50 -18.10 -3.47
N ALA A 13 8.27 -19.32 -3.97
CA ALA A 13 8.17 -19.59 -5.41
C ALA A 13 6.81 -19.22 -6.03
N ASP A 14 5.79 -18.88 -5.22
CA ASP A 14 4.45 -18.55 -5.71
C ASP A 14 4.37 -17.28 -6.58
N ARG A 15 5.46 -16.51 -6.70
CA ARG A 15 5.50 -15.27 -7.49
C ARG A 15 6.32 -15.31 -8.76
N ILE A 16 7.05 -16.38 -9.03
CA ILE A 16 7.90 -16.49 -10.22
C ILE A 16 7.56 -17.83 -10.90
N ASP A 17 6.84 -17.74 -12.02
CA ASP A 17 6.71 -18.77 -13.06
C ASP A 17 5.70 -19.93 -12.92
N LEU A 18 4.46 -19.63 -12.54
CA LEU A 18 3.31 -20.49 -12.90
C LEU A 18 2.98 -20.47 -14.42
N LEU A 19 3.47 -19.48 -15.17
CA LEU A 19 3.27 -19.38 -16.62
C LEU A 19 4.29 -20.19 -17.44
N TYR A 20 5.48 -20.45 -16.91
CA TYR A 20 6.53 -21.21 -17.61
C TYR A 20 6.37 -22.74 -17.47
N PHE A 21 5.76 -23.21 -16.38
CA PHE A 21 5.52 -24.63 -16.14
C PHE A 21 4.47 -25.28 -17.06
N ARG A 22 3.57 -24.49 -17.65
CA ARG A 22 2.46 -25.01 -18.48
C ARG A 22 2.88 -25.43 -19.89
N HIS A 23 4.04 -24.96 -20.37
CA HIS A 23 4.55 -25.28 -21.71
C HIS A 23 5.65 -26.35 -21.74
N LEU A 24 6.17 -26.78 -20.57
CA LEU A 24 7.30 -27.72 -20.49
C LEU A 24 6.96 -29.09 -19.91
N THR A 25 5.69 -29.35 -19.57
CA THR A 25 5.26 -30.64 -19.02
C THR A 25 4.36 -31.40 -20.01
N PRO A 26 4.79 -32.54 -20.58
CA PRO A 26 3.84 -33.48 -21.18
C PRO A 26 2.96 -34.11 -20.08
N PRO A 27 1.75 -34.60 -20.42
CA PRO A 27 0.81 -35.07 -19.43
C PRO A 27 1.32 -36.35 -18.75
N CYS A 28 1.40 -36.31 -17.42
CA CYS A 28 1.45 -37.45 -16.52
C CYS A 28 2.64 -38.42 -16.70
N GLN A 29 3.80 -38.08 -16.13
CA GLN A 29 4.78 -39.07 -15.68
C GLN A 29 5.26 -38.72 -14.27
N ILE A 30 5.21 -39.72 -13.38
CA ILE A 30 5.79 -39.62 -12.02
C ILE A 30 7.30 -39.52 -12.21
N LEU A 31 7.84 -38.30 -12.14
CA LEU A 31 9.29 -38.05 -12.20
C LEU A 31 9.94 -38.57 -10.91
N ASN A 32 10.97 -39.40 -11.06
CA ASN A 32 11.75 -39.91 -9.93
C ASN A 32 12.62 -38.80 -9.30
N SER A 33 13.10 -39.02 -8.07
CA SER A 33 13.86 -38.02 -7.32
C SER A 33 15.12 -37.54 -8.04
N GLU A 34 15.81 -38.42 -8.76
CA GLU A 34 17.02 -38.05 -9.53
C GLU A 34 16.72 -37.10 -10.69
N THR A 35 15.60 -37.26 -11.38
CA THR A 35 15.22 -36.36 -12.50
C THR A 35 14.83 -34.98 -11.97
N LEU A 36 14.15 -34.90 -10.82
CA LEU A 36 13.86 -33.63 -10.14
C LEU A 36 15.14 -32.91 -9.69
N TYR A 37 16.13 -33.63 -9.14
CA TYR A 37 17.43 -33.05 -8.74
C TYR A 37 18.27 -32.57 -9.94
N HIS A 38 18.26 -33.31 -11.06
CA HIS A 38 18.96 -32.88 -12.27
C HIS A 38 18.30 -31.68 -12.97
N MET A 39 16.96 -31.61 -12.94
CA MET A 39 16.23 -30.43 -13.42
C MET A 39 16.47 -29.22 -12.52
N ASP A 40 16.51 -29.39 -11.19
CA ASP A 40 16.85 -28.33 -10.23
C ASP A 40 18.28 -27.80 -10.48
N GLY A 41 19.26 -28.68 -10.71
CA GLY A 41 20.63 -28.30 -11.02
C GLY A 41 20.79 -27.53 -12.34
N GLN A 42 20.08 -27.93 -13.41
CA GLN A 42 20.07 -27.18 -14.67
C GLN A 42 19.31 -25.86 -14.58
N PHE A 43 18.21 -25.82 -13.82
CA PHE A 43 17.42 -24.60 -13.60
C PHE A 43 18.22 -23.59 -12.77
N ARG A 44 18.90 -24.04 -11.70
CA ARG A 44 19.85 -23.24 -10.90
C ARG A 44 20.95 -22.64 -11.77
N ASN A 45 21.58 -23.46 -12.61
CA ASN A 45 22.66 -22.99 -13.49
C ASN A 45 22.17 -22.01 -14.57
N LYS A 46 20.92 -22.16 -15.04
CA LYS A 46 20.31 -21.27 -16.03
C LYS A 46 19.85 -19.94 -15.42
N ILE A 47 19.42 -19.97 -14.17
CA ILE A 47 19.07 -18.78 -13.38
C ILE A 47 20.34 -18.02 -12.97
N SER A 48 21.38 -18.72 -12.49
CA SER A 48 22.64 -18.08 -12.08
C SER A 48 23.44 -17.51 -13.26
N SER A 49 23.24 -18.03 -14.47
CA SER A 49 23.85 -17.52 -15.70
C SER A 49 23.02 -16.44 -16.40
N SER A 50 21.84 -16.09 -15.88
CA SER A 50 21.03 -15.00 -16.43
C SER A 50 21.61 -13.64 -16.01
N PRO A 51 22.06 -12.80 -16.97
CA PRO A 51 22.64 -11.49 -16.64
C PRO A 51 21.57 -10.60 -15.99
N GLY A 52 21.73 -10.33 -14.69
CA GLY A 52 20.78 -9.56 -13.87
C GLY A 52 20.30 -10.26 -12.59
N PHE A 53 20.33 -11.60 -12.54
CA PHE A 53 19.82 -12.35 -11.39
C PHE A 53 20.65 -12.13 -10.11
N GLU A 54 21.97 -12.05 -10.23
CA GLU A 54 22.85 -11.73 -9.09
C GLU A 54 22.60 -10.31 -8.55
N ASN A 55 22.27 -9.35 -9.42
CA ASN A 55 21.96 -7.97 -9.00
C ASN A 55 20.60 -7.89 -8.28
N ASP A 56 19.59 -8.62 -8.76
CA ASP A 56 18.27 -8.64 -8.14
C ASP A 56 18.26 -9.38 -6.79
N LEU A 57 19.05 -10.45 -6.64
CA LEU A 57 19.24 -11.11 -5.34
C LEU A 57 20.02 -10.23 -4.35
N SER A 58 21.11 -9.60 -4.79
CA SER A 58 21.97 -8.80 -3.90
C SER A 58 21.31 -7.50 -3.42
N LEU A 59 20.46 -6.86 -4.22
CA LEU A 59 19.67 -5.69 -3.81
C LEU A 59 18.57 -6.02 -2.78
N GLY A 60 17.97 -7.20 -2.86
CA GLY A 60 16.99 -7.68 -1.88
C GLY A 60 17.62 -8.16 -0.56
N TYR A 61 18.82 -8.73 -0.61
CA TYR A 61 19.42 -9.46 0.52
C TYR A 61 20.22 -8.60 1.51
N HIS A 62 20.67 -7.39 1.13
CA HIS A 62 21.45 -6.51 2.02
C HIS A 62 20.61 -5.51 2.84
N ARG A 63 19.29 -5.69 2.89
CA ARG A 63 18.40 -4.87 3.73
C ARG A 63 18.49 -5.31 5.20
N ASN A 64 19.21 -4.57 6.02
CA ASN A 64 19.26 -4.83 7.47
C ASN A 64 17.94 -4.44 8.16
N MET A 65 17.61 -5.10 9.28
CA MET A 65 16.41 -4.81 10.10
C MET A 65 16.20 -3.30 10.35
N GLY A 66 17.29 -2.55 10.54
CA GLY A 66 17.27 -1.10 10.73
C GLY A 66 16.61 -0.34 9.57
N GLN A 67 16.77 -0.76 8.32
CA GLN A 67 16.18 -0.06 7.17
C GLN A 67 14.66 -0.17 7.14
N TYR A 68 14.11 -1.32 7.54
CA TYR A 68 12.66 -1.54 7.67
C TYR A 68 12.07 -0.62 8.74
N LEU A 69 12.72 -0.55 9.90
CA LEU A 69 12.31 0.32 11.01
C LEU A 69 12.40 1.81 10.62
N VAL A 70 13.48 2.22 9.96
CA VAL A 70 13.65 3.59 9.47
C VAL A 70 12.54 3.95 8.49
N LEU A 71 12.23 3.08 7.52
CA LEU A 71 11.12 3.33 6.58
C LEU A 71 9.78 3.47 7.31
N PHE A 72 9.49 2.59 8.26
CA PHE A 72 8.25 2.65 9.04
C PHE A 72 8.14 3.96 9.83
N CYS A 73 9.19 4.33 10.57
CA CYS A 73 9.23 5.56 11.35
C CYS A 73 9.12 6.81 10.47
N LEU A 74 9.84 6.87 9.35
CA LEU A 74 9.75 7.98 8.41
C LEU A 74 8.36 8.09 7.79
N SER A 75 7.73 6.97 7.48
CA SER A 75 6.37 6.93 6.95
C SER A 75 5.36 7.48 7.96
N TYR A 76 5.47 7.09 9.24
CA TYR A 76 4.65 7.61 10.32
C TYR A 76 4.85 9.12 10.56
N ILE A 77 6.11 9.57 10.59
CA ILE A 77 6.44 11.00 10.78
C ILE A 77 5.89 11.81 9.61
N PHE A 78 6.04 11.32 8.38
CA PHE A 78 5.51 11.98 7.20
C PHE A 78 3.98 12.03 7.19
N GLY A 79 3.33 10.92 7.56
CA GLY A 79 1.88 10.85 7.75
C GLY A 79 1.37 11.81 8.83
N SER A 80 2.16 12.03 9.88
CA SER A 80 1.86 12.94 11.00
C SER A 80 1.81 14.42 10.60
N VAL A 81 2.33 14.79 9.43
CA VAL A 81 2.24 16.16 8.91
C VAL A 81 0.78 16.49 8.60
N SER A 82 0.25 17.47 9.33
CA SER A 82 -1.16 17.88 9.25
C SER A 82 -1.35 19.04 8.29
N PHE A 83 -1.36 18.74 6.97
CA PHE A 83 -1.44 19.76 5.92
C PHE A 83 -2.67 20.65 6.00
N GLY A 84 -3.81 20.14 6.45
CA GLY A 84 -5.00 20.97 6.62
C GLY A 84 -4.84 22.09 7.65
N ILE A 85 -4.08 21.86 8.73
CA ILE A 85 -3.73 22.94 9.66
C ILE A 85 -2.77 23.92 9.01
N ILE A 86 -1.75 23.42 8.31
CA ILE A 86 -0.75 24.26 7.63
C ILE A 86 -1.45 25.21 6.67
N PHE A 87 -2.28 24.69 5.77
CA PHE A 87 -2.97 25.49 4.75
C PHE A 87 -4.04 26.39 5.34
N SER A 88 -4.81 25.97 6.34
CA SER A 88 -5.76 26.86 7.01
C SER A 88 -5.07 28.02 7.73
N ARG A 89 -3.89 27.79 8.33
CA ARG A 89 -3.13 28.84 9.03
C ARG A 89 -2.58 29.91 8.09
N ILE A 90 -2.30 29.59 6.83
CA ILE A 90 -1.92 30.59 5.82
C ILE A 90 -3.04 31.64 5.66
N LYS A 91 -4.30 31.26 5.88
CA LYS A 91 -5.44 32.16 5.89
C LYS A 91 -5.80 32.72 7.28
N GLY A 92 -4.98 32.47 8.29
CA GLY A 92 -5.22 32.92 9.67
C GLY A 92 -6.35 32.19 10.40
N VAL A 93 -6.80 31.03 9.91
CA VAL A 93 -7.90 30.26 10.53
C VAL A 93 -7.37 28.98 11.16
N ASP A 94 -7.86 28.62 12.35
CA ASP A 94 -7.65 27.28 12.92
C ASP A 94 -8.84 26.37 12.56
N PRO A 95 -8.64 25.33 11.72
CA PRO A 95 -9.74 24.47 11.27
C PRO A 95 -10.33 23.65 12.42
N ARG A 96 -9.64 23.53 13.56
CA ARG A 96 -10.14 22.82 14.74
C ARG A 96 -11.16 23.64 15.54
N LYS A 97 -11.16 24.97 15.36
CA LYS A 97 -12.07 25.90 16.04
C LYS A 97 -13.22 26.36 15.15
N ALA A 98 -13.28 25.87 13.91
CA ALA A 98 -14.26 26.30 12.92
C ALA A 98 -14.85 25.12 12.18
N GLY A 99 -16.08 25.30 11.70
CA GLY A 99 -16.78 24.30 10.92
C GLY A 99 -17.08 23.03 11.72
N SER A 100 -16.46 21.90 11.37
CA SER A 100 -16.70 20.57 11.96
C SER A 100 -15.61 20.21 12.98
N GLY A 101 -14.62 21.09 13.16
CA GLY A 101 -13.46 20.86 14.00
C GLY A 101 -12.44 19.85 13.43
N ASN A 102 -12.72 19.24 12.27
CA ASN A 102 -11.80 18.30 11.62
C ASN A 102 -10.72 19.05 10.83
N ILE A 103 -9.52 18.49 10.77
CA ILE A 103 -8.39 19.05 10.01
C ILE A 103 -8.40 18.63 8.54
N GLY A 104 -9.32 17.76 8.12
CA GLY A 104 -9.38 17.26 6.75
C GLY A 104 -9.89 18.26 5.71
N ALA A 105 -9.62 17.96 4.43
CA ALA A 105 -9.90 18.80 3.27
C ALA A 105 -11.32 19.40 3.22
N THR A 106 -12.36 18.63 3.53
CA THR A 106 -13.75 19.13 3.50
C THR A 106 -13.98 20.27 4.50
N ASN A 107 -13.39 20.20 5.69
CA ASN A 107 -13.53 21.28 6.66
C ASN A 107 -12.68 22.49 6.25
N VAL A 108 -11.45 22.26 5.79
CA VAL A 108 -10.57 23.31 5.28
C VAL A 108 -11.22 24.05 4.11
N MET A 109 -11.88 23.34 3.20
CA MET A 109 -12.63 23.93 2.10
C MET A 109 -13.70 24.91 2.59
N ARG A 110 -14.40 24.57 3.68
CA ARG A 110 -15.45 25.41 4.25
C ARG A 110 -14.90 26.58 5.08
N THR A 111 -13.81 26.39 5.79
CA THR A 111 -13.28 27.40 6.75
C THR A 111 -12.21 28.29 6.13
N ALA A 112 -11.36 27.74 5.25
CA ALA A 112 -10.29 28.44 4.56
C ALA A 112 -10.56 28.63 3.06
N GLY A 113 -11.53 27.95 2.46
CA GLY A 113 -11.90 28.12 1.05
C GLY A 113 -11.39 27.00 0.14
N ILE A 114 -11.96 26.93 -1.07
CA ILE A 114 -11.80 25.79 -1.99
C ILE A 114 -10.35 25.49 -2.35
N PHE A 115 -9.54 26.52 -2.64
CA PHE A 115 -8.14 26.36 -2.98
C PHE A 115 -7.35 25.62 -1.89
N TYR A 116 -7.47 26.05 -0.64
CA TYR A 116 -6.79 25.42 0.50
C TYR A 116 -7.35 24.03 0.82
N GLY A 117 -8.65 23.82 0.61
CA GLY A 117 -9.27 22.50 0.72
C GLY A 117 -8.70 21.49 -0.28
N VAL A 118 -8.56 21.91 -1.55
CA VAL A 118 -7.98 21.09 -2.61
C VAL A 118 -6.50 20.82 -2.35
N LEU A 119 -5.71 21.82 -1.94
CA LEU A 119 -4.31 21.60 -1.53
C LEU A 119 -4.22 20.59 -0.38
N THR A 120 -5.07 20.71 0.63
CA THR A 120 -5.11 19.75 1.75
C THR A 120 -5.38 18.34 1.24
N LEU A 121 -6.35 18.16 0.34
CA LEU A 121 -6.67 16.86 -0.25
C LEU A 121 -5.46 16.27 -0.98
N ILE A 122 -4.82 17.05 -1.86
CA ILE A 122 -3.66 16.62 -2.64
C ILE A 122 -2.52 16.17 -1.72
N PHE A 123 -2.12 17.01 -0.76
CA PHE A 123 -0.99 16.70 0.12
C PHE A 123 -1.30 15.57 1.13
N ASP A 124 -2.53 15.48 1.65
CA ASP A 124 -2.93 14.35 2.50
C ASP A 124 -3.02 13.03 1.73
N THR A 125 -3.30 13.07 0.42
CA THR A 125 -3.18 11.90 -0.47
C THR A 125 -1.74 11.57 -0.77
N LEU A 126 -0.91 12.55 -1.12
CA LEU A 126 0.52 12.34 -1.41
C LEU A 126 1.24 11.73 -0.22
N LYS A 127 0.94 12.14 1.01
CA LYS A 127 1.60 11.54 2.19
C LYS A 127 1.24 10.07 2.41
N GLY A 128 0.07 9.62 1.96
CA GLY A 128 -0.28 8.20 1.94
C GLY A 128 0.37 7.45 0.78
N PHE A 129 0.41 8.07 -0.40
CA PHE A 129 0.92 7.48 -1.63
C PHE A 129 2.44 7.31 -1.65
N LEU A 130 3.19 8.37 -1.33
CA LEU A 130 4.65 8.41 -1.49
C LEU A 130 5.38 7.33 -0.67
N PRO A 131 5.05 7.05 0.60
CA PRO A 131 5.68 5.96 1.35
C PRO A 131 5.49 4.59 0.71
N VAL A 132 4.31 4.33 0.13
CA VAL A 132 4.01 3.08 -0.56
C VAL A 132 4.78 3.02 -1.88
N TYR A 133 4.73 4.11 -2.66
CA TYR A 133 5.41 4.21 -3.95
C TYR A 133 6.92 4.04 -3.81
N PHE A 134 7.57 4.77 -2.89
CA PHE A 134 9.00 4.65 -2.66
C PHE A 134 9.39 3.29 -2.10
N ALA A 135 8.59 2.71 -1.21
CA ALA A 135 8.86 1.35 -0.72
C ALA A 135 8.85 0.33 -1.86
N LYS A 136 7.88 0.42 -2.78
CA LYS A 136 7.83 -0.42 -3.99
C LYS A 136 9.00 -0.15 -4.92
N TYR A 137 9.28 1.11 -5.20
CA TYR A 137 10.33 1.53 -6.12
C TYR A 137 11.71 1.06 -5.66
N MET A 138 11.96 1.09 -4.34
CA MET A 138 13.21 0.59 -3.77
C MET A 138 13.24 -0.95 -3.63
N GLY A 139 12.21 -1.68 -4.08
CA GLY A 139 12.18 -3.15 -4.05
C GLY A 139 12.01 -3.75 -2.64
N PHE A 140 11.36 -3.04 -1.71
CA PHE A 140 11.05 -3.66 -0.41
C PHE A 140 10.04 -4.80 -0.55
N PRO A 141 10.09 -5.82 0.34
CA PRO A 141 9.09 -6.87 0.41
C PRO A 141 7.68 -6.30 0.54
N GLU A 142 6.70 -7.02 0.00
CA GLU A 142 5.31 -6.56 -0.04
C GLU A 142 4.77 -6.18 1.35
N LEU A 143 5.08 -6.97 2.38
CA LEU A 143 4.65 -6.67 3.74
C LEU A 143 5.19 -5.32 4.22
N THR A 144 6.44 -4.98 3.90
CA THR A 144 7.04 -3.70 4.25
C THR A 144 6.39 -2.53 3.51
N VAL A 145 6.07 -2.71 2.23
CA VAL A 145 5.33 -1.73 1.43
C VAL A 145 3.94 -1.45 2.04
N ILE A 146 3.24 -2.50 2.45
CA ILE A 146 1.95 -2.42 3.13
C ILE A 146 2.09 -1.67 4.46
N LEU A 147 3.09 -2.03 5.26
CA LEU A 147 3.32 -1.42 6.57
C LEU A 147 3.76 0.05 6.48
N SER A 148 4.47 0.47 5.41
CA SER A 148 4.81 1.89 5.23
C SER A 148 3.56 2.73 4.97
N GLY A 149 2.64 2.24 4.14
CA GLY A 149 1.33 2.88 3.93
C GLY A 149 0.51 2.94 5.22
N PHE A 150 0.45 1.83 5.96
CA PHE A 150 -0.23 1.77 7.26
C PHE A 150 0.34 2.78 8.25
N ALA A 151 1.67 2.85 8.38
CA ALA A 151 2.35 3.79 9.26
C ALA A 151 1.97 5.24 8.93
N SER A 152 1.94 5.61 7.65
CA SER A 152 1.51 6.94 7.22
C SER A 152 0.04 7.24 7.54
N PHE A 153 -0.85 6.26 7.33
CA PHE A 153 -2.26 6.37 7.70
C PHE A 153 -2.44 6.58 9.21
N ILE A 154 -1.76 5.79 10.03
CA ILE A 154 -1.77 5.96 11.49
C ILE A 154 -1.16 7.30 11.90
N GLY A 155 -0.10 7.76 11.22
CA GLY A 155 0.45 9.10 11.42
C GLY A 155 -0.59 10.19 11.19
N HIS A 156 -1.45 10.08 10.17
CA HIS A 156 -2.51 11.06 9.93
C HIS A 156 -3.57 11.07 11.04
N ILE A 157 -3.95 9.89 11.55
CA ILE A 157 -5.02 9.75 12.57
C ILE A 157 -4.50 10.13 13.95
N LEU A 158 -3.28 9.69 14.28
CA LEU A 158 -2.62 9.91 15.56
C LEU A 158 -1.30 10.68 15.36
N PRO A 159 -1.35 11.92 14.86
CA PRO A 159 -0.15 12.70 14.58
C PRO A 159 0.53 13.13 15.87
N ILE A 160 1.83 12.88 15.95
CA ILE A 160 2.65 13.27 17.10
C ILE A 160 2.60 14.80 17.34
N THR A 161 2.50 15.58 16.28
CA THR A 161 2.46 17.06 16.33
C THR A 161 1.18 17.61 16.93
N LEU A 162 0.10 16.83 17.03
CA LEU A 162 -1.19 17.25 17.56
C LEU A 162 -1.64 16.44 18.77
N LYS A 163 -0.69 15.91 19.56
CA LYS A 163 -0.98 15.09 20.74
C LYS A 163 -1.90 13.91 20.41
N PHE A 164 -1.65 13.25 19.27
CA PHE A 164 -2.38 12.08 18.79
C PHE A 164 -3.87 12.33 18.49
N LYS A 165 -4.25 13.57 18.16
CA LYS A 165 -5.61 13.95 17.73
C LYS A 165 -5.57 14.50 16.31
N GLY A 166 -5.70 13.61 15.33
CA GLY A 166 -5.60 13.91 13.90
C GLY A 166 -6.92 13.95 13.16
N GLY A 167 -6.84 13.71 11.85
CA GLY A 167 -8.00 13.68 10.96
C GLY A 167 -8.58 12.27 10.81
N ARG A 168 -9.60 12.14 9.94
CA ARG A 168 -10.29 10.86 9.68
C ARG A 168 -9.56 9.93 8.70
N GLY A 169 -8.43 10.35 8.13
CA GLY A 169 -7.59 9.47 7.30
C GLY A 169 -8.10 9.18 5.88
N VAL A 170 -9.31 9.58 5.48
CA VAL A 170 -9.88 9.26 4.15
C VAL A 170 -8.96 9.58 2.97
N ALA A 171 -8.41 10.80 2.90
CA ALA A 171 -7.51 11.21 1.82
C ALA A 171 -6.18 10.44 1.84
N THR A 172 -5.68 10.12 3.04
CA THR A 172 -4.44 9.37 3.23
C THR A 172 -4.63 7.88 2.90
N ALA A 173 -5.74 7.27 3.31
CA ALA A 173 -6.13 5.92 2.90
C ALA A 173 -6.25 5.82 1.38
N PHE A 174 -6.91 6.80 0.74
CA PHE A 174 -6.97 6.88 -0.72
C PHE A 174 -5.57 6.89 -1.37
N GLY A 175 -4.63 7.67 -0.82
CA GLY A 175 -3.23 7.66 -1.29
C GLY A 175 -2.53 6.31 -1.10
N VAL A 176 -2.71 5.67 0.06
CA VAL A 176 -2.16 4.34 0.34
C VAL A 176 -2.71 3.31 -0.64
N PHE A 177 -4.02 3.29 -0.83
CA PHE A 177 -4.73 2.41 -1.75
C PHE A 177 -4.28 2.62 -3.20
N LEU A 178 -4.15 3.88 -3.63
CA LEU A 178 -3.62 4.23 -4.94
C LEU A 178 -2.21 3.67 -5.15
N GLY A 179 -1.37 3.77 -4.12
CA GLY A 179 -0.02 3.21 -4.12
C GLY A 179 -0.02 1.68 -4.15
N LEU A 180 -0.97 1.01 -3.50
CA LEU A 180 -1.07 -0.45 -3.44
C LEU A 180 -1.60 -1.06 -4.74
N ASN A 181 -2.74 -0.58 -5.22
CA ASN A 181 -3.34 -0.99 -6.49
C ASN A 181 -4.16 0.18 -7.10
N PRO A 182 -3.69 0.78 -8.20
CA PRO A 182 -4.39 1.90 -8.83
C PRO A 182 -5.72 1.51 -9.48
N TYR A 183 -5.84 0.30 -10.05
CA TYR A 183 -7.08 -0.15 -10.71
C TYR A 183 -8.22 -0.38 -9.72
N ALA A 184 -7.92 -1.05 -8.60
CA ALA A 184 -8.87 -1.19 -7.49
C ALA A 184 -9.28 0.19 -6.95
N THR A 185 -8.33 1.12 -6.85
CA THR A 185 -8.57 2.46 -6.31
C THR A 185 -9.45 3.30 -7.23
N LEU A 186 -9.21 3.27 -8.55
CA LEU A 186 -10.06 3.93 -9.53
C LEU A 186 -11.48 3.37 -9.53
N THR A 187 -11.63 2.05 -9.35
CA THR A 187 -12.95 1.42 -9.20
C THR A 187 -13.65 1.89 -7.93
N GLY A 188 -12.92 2.02 -6.81
CA GLY A 188 -13.43 2.62 -5.58
C GLY A 188 -13.85 4.08 -5.75
N VAL A 189 -13.10 4.88 -6.53
CA VAL A 189 -13.47 6.27 -6.88
C VAL A 189 -14.76 6.31 -7.71
N LEU A 190 -14.97 5.34 -8.61
CA LEU A 190 -16.22 5.23 -9.36
C LEU A 190 -17.39 4.97 -8.40
N ILE A 191 -17.24 4.03 -7.45
CA ILE A 191 -18.24 3.75 -6.42
C ILE A 191 -18.52 5.00 -5.58
N PHE A 192 -17.47 5.68 -5.09
CA PHE A 192 -17.58 6.95 -4.38
C PHE A 192 -18.39 7.97 -5.18
N THR A 193 -18.06 8.15 -6.46
CA THR A 193 -18.68 9.16 -7.32
C THR A 193 -20.15 8.83 -7.56
N ILE A 194 -20.50 7.58 -7.85
CA ILE A 194 -21.89 7.13 -8.00
C ILE A 194 -22.68 7.42 -6.73
N VAL A 195 -22.15 7.05 -5.56
CA VAL A 195 -22.82 7.27 -4.27
C VAL A 195 -22.99 8.76 -3.99
N VAL A 196 -21.96 9.58 -4.20
CA VAL A 196 -22.06 11.03 -3.99
C VAL A 196 -23.03 11.68 -4.98
N MET A 197 -23.09 11.21 -6.23
CA MET A 197 -24.02 11.76 -7.22
C MET A 197 -25.48 11.51 -6.85
N ILE A 198 -25.80 10.31 -6.37
CA ILE A 198 -27.17 9.91 -5.98
C ILE A 198 -27.58 10.54 -4.65
N TRP A 199 -26.76 10.38 -3.60
CA TRP A 199 -27.15 10.74 -2.24
C TRP A 199 -26.64 12.10 -1.76
N LYS A 200 -25.71 12.74 -2.49
CA LYS A 200 -25.06 14.02 -2.12
C LYS A 200 -24.29 13.99 -0.79
N TYR A 201 -24.05 12.81 -0.20
CA TYR A 201 -23.28 12.65 1.03
C TYR A 201 -21.86 12.15 0.76
N VAL A 202 -20.87 13.04 0.91
CA VAL A 202 -19.44 12.71 0.76
C VAL A 202 -18.99 11.64 1.75
N SER A 203 -19.44 11.71 3.01
CA SER A 203 -19.08 10.73 4.04
C SER A 203 -19.59 9.32 3.73
N LEU A 204 -20.79 9.20 3.17
CA LEU A 204 -21.36 7.91 2.76
C LEU A 204 -20.58 7.33 1.59
N GLY A 205 -20.28 8.16 0.59
CA GLY A 205 -19.43 7.77 -0.54
C GLY A 205 -18.07 7.25 -0.08
N SER A 206 -17.38 7.97 0.81
CA SER A 206 -16.08 7.55 1.33
C SER A 206 -16.17 6.21 2.08
N LEU A 207 -17.20 6.03 2.91
CA LEU A 207 -17.38 4.80 3.68
C LEU A 207 -17.61 3.59 2.76
N LEU A 208 -18.54 3.70 1.80
CA LEU A 208 -18.86 2.60 0.88
C LEU A 208 -17.69 2.28 -0.06
N ALA A 209 -17.00 3.30 -0.57
CA ALA A 209 -15.80 3.09 -1.37
C ALA A 209 -14.70 2.38 -0.58
N SER A 210 -14.46 2.80 0.67
CA SER A 210 -13.50 2.13 1.55
C SER A 210 -13.90 0.68 1.79
N LEU A 211 -15.15 0.41 2.22
CA LEU A 211 -15.68 -0.94 2.45
C LEU A 211 -15.59 -1.85 1.24
N SER A 212 -15.73 -1.31 0.03
CA SER A 212 -15.57 -2.08 -1.20
C SER A 212 -14.12 -2.47 -1.50
N PHE A 213 -13.14 -1.76 -0.93
CA PHE A 213 -11.74 -1.88 -1.33
C PHE A 213 -11.12 -3.27 -1.09
N PRO A 214 -11.29 -3.94 0.07
CA PRO A 214 -10.80 -5.30 0.26
C PRO A 214 -11.39 -6.30 -0.75
N PHE A 215 -12.67 -6.13 -1.10
CA PHE A 215 -13.35 -6.94 -2.10
C PHE A 215 -12.83 -6.68 -3.52
N LEU A 216 -12.56 -5.42 -3.85
CA LEU A 216 -11.93 -5.06 -5.13
C LEU A 216 -10.53 -5.67 -5.24
N LEU A 217 -9.70 -5.57 -4.20
CA LEU A 217 -8.38 -6.23 -4.19
C LEU A 217 -8.49 -7.74 -4.42
N TYR A 218 -9.48 -8.40 -3.82
CA TYR A 218 -9.76 -9.82 -4.07
C TYR A 218 -10.10 -10.10 -5.55
N ILE A 219 -10.99 -9.31 -6.16
CA ILE A 219 -11.35 -9.46 -7.58
C ILE A 219 -10.13 -9.26 -8.50
N PHE A 220 -9.27 -8.29 -8.19
CA PHE A 220 -8.06 -8.02 -8.95
C PHE A 220 -6.92 -9.02 -8.69
N GLY A 221 -7.15 -10.07 -7.88
CA GLY A 221 -6.18 -11.13 -7.62
C GLY A 221 -5.00 -10.69 -6.75
N ASP A 222 -5.18 -9.68 -5.90
CA ASP A 222 -4.12 -9.21 -5.00
C ASP A 222 -3.85 -10.16 -3.84
N SER A 223 -2.71 -9.99 -3.20
CA SER A 223 -2.28 -10.84 -2.09
C SER A 223 -3.18 -10.71 -0.86
N ARG A 224 -3.21 -11.78 -0.05
CA ARG A 224 -3.93 -11.82 1.24
C ARG A 224 -3.49 -10.70 2.19
N ASN A 225 -2.21 -10.32 2.15
CA ASN A 225 -1.66 -9.26 3.00
C ASN A 225 -2.25 -7.89 2.65
N LYS A 226 -2.40 -7.57 1.36
CA LYS A 226 -3.01 -6.31 0.91
C LYS A 226 -4.49 -6.26 1.30
N ILE A 227 -5.21 -7.37 1.11
CA ILE A 227 -6.64 -7.50 1.46
C ILE A 227 -6.83 -7.30 2.97
N ALA A 228 -5.99 -7.95 3.80
CA ALA A 228 -6.05 -7.81 5.26
C ALA A 228 -5.79 -6.37 5.72
N LEU A 229 -4.76 -5.70 5.15
CA LEU A 229 -4.51 -4.30 5.47
C LEU A 229 -5.70 -3.41 5.07
N ALA A 230 -6.22 -3.59 3.85
CA ALA A 230 -7.37 -2.84 3.39
C ALA A 230 -8.54 -2.97 4.37
N ALA A 231 -8.83 -4.18 4.86
CA ALA A 231 -9.90 -4.39 5.84
C ALA A 231 -9.68 -3.67 7.19
N ILE A 232 -8.43 -3.41 7.57
CA ILE A 232 -8.08 -2.68 8.81
C ILE A 232 -8.15 -1.16 8.62
N VAL A 233 -7.83 -0.67 7.41
CA VAL A 233 -7.80 0.77 7.09
C VAL A 233 -9.21 1.34 6.85
N VAL A 234 -10.18 0.47 6.57
CA VAL A 234 -11.60 0.79 6.35
C VAL A 234 -12.33 1.10 7.65
#